data_AF-A0A1T4RCH0-F1
#
_entry.id   AF-A0A1T4RCH0-F1
#
_cell.length_a   1.000
_cell.length_b   1.000
_cell.length_c   1.000
_cell.angle_alpha   90.00
_cell.angle_beta   90.00
_cell.angle_gamma   90.00
#
_symmetry.space_group_name_H-M   'P 1'
#
loop_
_entity.id
_entity.type
_entity.pdbx_description
1 polymer ?
#
loop_
_entity_poly.entity_id
_entity_poly.type
_entity_poly.pdbx_seq_one_letter_code
_entity_poly.pdbx_strand_id
1 'polypeptide(L)' 'MSYDYSKLLGKIVEKYGTQYNFSVAMELSERTISLKLNGKVRWKDEEIYKATKLLNLNVADIPKYFFKEKVHVS' A
#
# COMPACT_ATOMS: atom_id res chain seq x y z
N MET A 1 -11.00 -11.33 4.60
CA MET A 1 -9.85 -10.80 5.35
C MET A 1 -9.60 -9.36 4.93
N SER A 2 -9.43 -8.47 5.91
CA SER A 2 -9.10 -7.06 5.70
C SER A 2 -7.72 -6.77 6.29
N TYR A 3 -6.87 -6.11 5.52
CA TYR A 3 -5.51 -5.76 5.96
C TYR A 3 -5.44 -4.33 6.48
N ASP A 4 -4.54 -4.10 7.43
CA ASP A 4 -4.17 -2.80 7.96
C ASP A 4 -3.01 -2.19 7.14
N TYR A 5 -3.35 -1.23 6.30
CA TYR A 5 -2.39 -0.51 5.46
C TYR A 5 -1.84 0.77 6.10
N SER A 6 -2.07 1.02 7.40
CA SER A 6 -1.63 2.27 8.06
C SER A 6 -0.11 2.46 7.94
N LYS A 7 0.66 1.37 8.05
CA LYS A 7 2.12 1.41 7.89
C LYS A 7 2.55 1.72 6.44
N LEU A 8 1.83 1.17 5.46
CA LEU A 8 2.06 1.44 4.05
C LEU A 8 1.74 2.90 3.71
N LEU A 9 0.62 3.41 4.22
CA LEU A 9 0.24 4.82 4.07
C LEU A 9 1.28 5.76 4.68
N GLY A 10 1.79 5.46 5.88
CA GLY A 10 2.88 6.22 6.48
C GLY A 10 4.11 6.30 5.57
N LYS A 11 4.54 5.16 5.00
CA LYS A 11 5.67 5.12 4.06
C LYS A 11 5.41 5.91 2.77
N ILE A 12 4.18 5.86 2.26
CA ILE A 12 3.77 6.63 1.08
C ILE A 12 3.90 8.13 1.37
N VAL A 13 3.37 8.60 2.52
CA VAL A 13 3.46 10.01 2.91
C VAL A 13 4.91 10.43 3.14
N GLU A 14 5.73 9.62 3.81
CA GLU A 14 7.16 9.89 4.02
C GLU A 14 7.93 10.10 2.71
N LYS A 15 7.65 9.28 1.68
CA LYS A 15 8.43 9.29 0.42
C LYS A 15 7.85 10.16 -0.69
N TYR A 16 6.53 10.18 -0.82
CA TYR A 16 5.82 10.84 -1.92
C TYR A 16 4.97 12.04 -1.48
N GLY A 17 4.81 12.27 -0.19
CA GLY A 17 3.99 13.34 0.39
C GLY A 17 2.49 13.04 0.36
N THR A 18 1.96 12.67 -0.80
CA THR A 18 0.51 12.45 -1.01
C THR A 18 0.22 11.12 -1.71
N GLN A 19 -1.02 10.62 -1.54
CA GLN A 19 -1.50 9.44 -2.29
C GLN A 19 -1.55 9.70 -3.80
N TYR A 20 -1.87 10.92 -4.22
CA TYR A 20 -1.85 11.35 -5.62
C TYR A 20 -0.46 11.18 -6.27
N ASN A 21 0.59 11.71 -5.62
CA ASN A 21 1.94 11.59 -6.16
C ASN A 21 2.38 10.13 -6.27
N PHE A 22 2.00 9.31 -5.29
CA PHE A 22 2.26 7.88 -5.34
C PHE A 22 1.44 7.17 -6.42
N SER A 23 0.20 7.58 -6.69
CA SER A 23 -0.60 6.99 -7.78
C SER A 23 0.01 7.27 -9.15
N VAL A 24 0.55 8.48 -9.35
CA VAL A 24 1.30 8.82 -10.57
C VAL A 24 2.52 7.90 -10.73
N ALA A 25 3.33 7.72 -9.68
CA ALA A 25 4.49 6.82 -9.73
C ALA A 25 4.11 5.35 -9.95
N MET A 26 2.96 4.92 -9.43
CA MET A 26 2.41 3.59 -9.63
C MET A 26 1.83 3.37 -11.03
N GLU A 27 1.61 4.43 -11.81
CA GLU A 27 0.83 4.43 -13.07
C GLU A 27 -0.60 3.90 -12.86
N LEU A 28 -1.22 4.32 -11.75
CA LEU A 28 -2.59 3.99 -11.41
C LEU A 28 -3.39 5.28 -11.15
N SER A 29 -4.71 5.22 -11.30
CA SER A 29 -5.55 6.34 -10.89
C SER A 29 -5.49 6.52 -9.37
N GLU A 30 -5.63 7.76 -8.89
CA GLU A 30 -5.71 8.05 -7.45
C GLU A 30 -6.87 7.28 -6.80
N ARG A 31 -8.01 7.17 -7.50
CA ARG A 31 -9.15 6.34 -7.06
C ARG A 31 -8.74 4.89 -6.84
N THR A 32 -7.93 4.31 -7.72
CA THR A 32 -7.44 2.93 -7.60
C THR A 32 -6.58 2.77 -6.35
N ILE A 33 -5.65 3.70 -6.10
CA ILE A 33 -4.81 3.69 -4.88
C ILE A 33 -5.66 3.83 -3.62
N SER A 34 -6.61 4.78 -3.61
CA SER A 34 -7.52 4.97 -2.47
C SER A 34 -8.34 3.70 -2.18
N LEU A 35 -8.92 3.06 -3.20
CA LEU A 35 -9.67 1.81 -3.01
C LEU A 35 -8.80 0.67 -2.48
N LYS A 36 -7.53 0.59 -2.90
CA LYS A 36 -6.56 -0.40 -2.41
C LYS A 36 -6.20 -0.16 -0.95
N LEU A 37 -5.84 1.07 -0.60
CA LEU A 37 -5.47 1.46 0.78
C LEU A 37 -6.65 1.39 1.76
N ASN A 38 -7.89 1.52 1.27
CA ASN A 38 -9.09 1.29 2.05
C ASN A 38 -9.56 -0.17 2.08
N GLY A 39 -8.80 -1.09 1.47
CA GLY A 39 -9.12 -2.52 1.45
C GLY A 39 -10.36 -2.90 0.63
N LYS A 40 -10.84 -1.99 -0.23
CA LYS A 40 -11.98 -2.24 -1.14
C LYS A 40 -11.58 -3.01 -2.39
N VAL A 41 -10.33 -2.84 -2.83
CA VAL A 41 -9.73 -3.57 -3.95
C VAL A 41 -8.44 -4.21 -3.47
N ARG A 42 -8.18 -5.46 -3.85
CA ARG A 42 -6.93 -6.13 -3.48
C ARG A 42 -5.75 -5.58 -4.30
N TRP A 43 -4.57 -5.65 -3.70
CA TRP A 43 -3.31 -5.51 -4.43
C TRP A 43 -3.05 -6.77 -5.25
N LYS A 44 -2.52 -6.58 -6.45
CA LYS A 44 -1.98 -7.65 -7.29
C LYS A 44 -0.48 -7.79 -7.01
N ASP A 45 0.09 -8.96 -7.30
CA ASP A 45 1.48 -9.26 -6.97
C ASP A 45 2.46 -8.31 -7.67
N GLU A 46 2.20 -7.95 -8.93
CA GLU A 46 2.99 -7.00 -9.70
C GLU A 46 2.93 -5.58 -9.12
N GLU A 47 1.78 -5.19 -8.55
CA GLU A 47 1.61 -3.89 -7.90
C GLU A 47 2.33 -3.86 -6.55
N ILE A 48 2.28 -4.95 -5.77
CA ILE A 48 3.05 -5.09 -4.52
C ILE A 48 4.54 -4.97 -4.81
N TYR A 49 5.02 -5.66 -5.85
CA TYR A 49 6.42 -5.61 -6.24
C TYR A 49 6.83 -4.20 -6.70
N LYS A 50 6.03 -3.54 -7.54
CA LYS A 50 6.27 -2.16 -7.97
C LYS A 50 6.27 -1.19 -6.79
N ALA A 51 5.27 -1.27 -5.91
CA ALA A 51 5.19 -0.45 -4.71
C ALA A 51 6.38 -0.66 -3.77
N THR A 52 6.84 -1.91 -3.59
CA THR A 52 8.02 -2.25 -2.78
C THR A 52 9.28 -1.56 -3.31
N LYS A 53 9.50 -1.60 -4.64
CA LYS A 53 10.61 -0.88 -5.28
C LYS A 53 10.46 0.63 -5.14
N LEU A 54 9.29 1.16 -5.49
CA LEU A 54 9.00 2.59 -5.43
C LEU A 54 9.11 3.14 -4.01
N LEU A 55 8.84 2.36 -2.97
CA LEU A 55 8.94 2.77 -1.58
C LEU A 55 10.29 2.44 -0.93
N ASN A 56 11.24 1.86 -1.68
CA ASN A 56 12.52 1.34 -1.17
C ASN A 56 12.34 0.43 0.06
N LEU A 57 11.35 -0.47 0.00
CA LEU A 57 11.10 -1.43 1.06
C LEU A 57 12.00 -2.66 0.88
N ASN A 58 12.41 -3.25 2.00
CA ASN A 58 13.02 -4.57 1.98
C ASN A 58 11.93 -5.62 1.64
N VAL A 59 12.25 -6.55 0.73
CA VAL A 59 11.36 -7.66 0.35
C VAL A 59 10.91 -8.46 1.57
N ALA A 60 11.79 -8.65 2.56
CA ALA A 60 11.47 -9.33 3.81
C ALA A 60 10.39 -8.62 4.65
N ASP A 61 10.14 -7.33 4.42
CA ASP A 61 9.13 -6.56 5.14
C ASP A 61 7.77 -6.51 4.44
N ILE A 62 7.62 -7.05 3.23
CA ILE A 62 6.34 -7.08 2.49
C ILE A 62 5.16 -7.54 3.37
N PRO A 63 5.28 -8.64 4.16
CA PRO A 63 4.22 -9.07 5.08
C PRO A 63 3.73 -7.97 6.04
N LYS A 64 4.64 -7.12 6.53
CA LYS A 64 4.33 -6.06 7.49
C LYS A 64 3.55 -4.89 6.88
N TYR A 65 3.62 -4.72 5.56
CA TYR A 65 2.99 -3.61 4.85
C TYR A 65 1.71 -4.02 4.11
N PHE A 66 1.68 -5.22 3.53
CA PHE A 66 0.59 -5.67 2.65
C PHE A 66 -0.30 -6.75 3.25
N PHE A 67 0.19 -7.46 4.27
CA PHE A 67 -0.47 -8.64 4.83
C PHE A 67 -0.66 -8.56 6.35
N LYS A 68 -0.54 -7.36 6.94
CA LYS A 68 -0.88 -7.15 8.35
C LYS A 68 -2.39 -7.26 8.52
N GLU A 69 -2.87 -8.26 9.23
CA GLU A 69 -4.30 -8.43 9.48
C GLU A 69 -4.85 -7.29 10.35
N LYS A 70 -6.06 -6.82 10.06
CA LYS A 70 -6.79 -5.98 11.02
C LYS A 70 -7.20 -6.86 12.20
N VAL A 71 -6.74 -6.49 13.39
CA VAL A 71 -7.20 -7.12 14.63
C VAL A 71 -8.68 -6.79 14.80
N HIS A 72 -9.53 -7.80 14.79
CA HIS A 72 -10.93 -7.63 15.17
C HIS A 72 -10.97 -7.63 16.69
N VAL A 73 -11.13 -6.46 17.30
CA VAL A 73 -11.51 -6.40 18.72
C VAL A 73 -12.99 -6.73 18.75
N SER A 74 -13.33 -7.87 19.35
CA SER A 74 -14.71 -8.32 19.57
C SER A 74 -15.37 -7.51 20.66
#